data_AF-A0AA39UR34-F1
#
_entry.id   AF-A0AA39UR34-F1
#
_cell.length_a   1.000
_cell.length_b   1.000
_cell.length_c   1.000
_cell.angle_alpha   90.00
_cell.angle_beta   90.00
_cell.angle_gamma   90.00
#
_symmetry.space_group_name_H-M   'P 1'
#
loop_
_entity.id
_entity.type
_entity.pdbx_description
1 polymer ?
#
loop_
_entity_poly.entity_id
_entity_poly.type
_entity_poly.pdbx_seq_one_letter_code
_entity_poly.pdbx_strand_id
1 'polypeptide(L)'
;MAQNGDSSSLREIATTIATSTNPGTAANTVALAVVLWYVLPDMFSLPSNSVMTRLEKTVKEVVDIYNQDKSMLADTSFEHELNKLELAVLELKEKQIQGANVAWKNLLSRVSHEKYMWMTARMYRQDVEAVKSRLELAIISAKKGPLQAALGVRDRREDHA
;
A
#
# COMPACT_ATOMS: atom_id res chain seq x y z
N MET A 1 -22.03 9.88 48.98
CA MET A 1 -20.87 9.03 49.34
C MET A 1 -20.80 7.91 48.33
N ALA A 2 -19.71 7.85 47.57
CA ALA A 2 -19.54 6.95 46.41
C ALA A 2 -18.48 5.87 46.71
N GLN A 3 -18.58 4.77 45.95
CA GLN A 3 -17.57 3.74 45.65
C GLN A 3 -17.26 2.70 46.75
N ASN A 4 -17.78 1.47 46.55
CA ASN A 4 -17.12 0.20 46.94
C ASN A 4 -17.90 -1.04 46.41
N GLY A 5 -18.19 -1.09 45.11
CA GLY A 5 -18.90 -2.23 44.49
C GLY A 5 -18.02 -3.13 43.61
N ASP A 6 -16.98 -2.59 42.96
CA ASP A 6 -16.29 -3.29 41.86
C ASP A 6 -15.01 -4.03 42.29
N SER A 7 -14.44 -3.75 43.47
CA SER A 7 -13.17 -4.38 43.88
C SER A 7 -13.33 -5.79 44.44
N SER A 8 -14.49 -6.11 45.03
CA SER A 8 -14.77 -7.43 45.60
C SER A 8 -15.01 -8.47 44.51
N SER A 9 -15.71 -8.12 43.43
CA SER A 9 -16.00 -9.05 42.32
C SER A 9 -14.74 -9.40 41.53
N LEU A 10 -13.88 -8.43 41.22
CA LEU A 10 -12.60 -8.68 40.53
C LEU A 10 -11.65 -9.49 41.41
N ARG A 11 -11.65 -9.26 42.73
CA ARG A 11 -10.86 -10.04 43.67
C ARG A 11 -11.38 -11.47 43.79
N GLU A 12 -12.70 -11.70 43.85
CA GLU A 12 -13.28 -13.04 43.85
C GLU A 12 -13.03 -13.80 42.54
N ILE A 13 -13.12 -13.12 41.40
CA ILE A 13 -12.80 -13.70 40.10
C ILE A 13 -11.30 -14.04 40.03
N ALA A 14 -10.42 -13.13 40.45
CA ALA A 14 -8.98 -13.37 40.49
C ALA A 14 -8.60 -14.52 41.45
N THR A 15 -9.28 -14.63 42.59
CA THR A 15 -9.03 -15.70 43.57
C THR A 15 -9.56 -17.05 43.11
N THR A 16 -10.68 -17.07 42.38
CA THR A 16 -11.27 -18.30 41.78
C THR A 16 -10.45 -18.82 40.60
N ILE A 17 -9.86 -17.92 39.81
CA ILE A 17 -8.94 -18.32 38.73
C ILE A 17 -7.64 -18.86 39.33
N ALA A 18 -7.12 -18.25 40.41
CA ALA A 18 -5.89 -18.68 41.05
C ALA A 18 -5.99 -20.06 41.74
N THR A 19 -7.17 -20.49 42.20
CA THR A 19 -7.37 -21.78 42.87
C THR A 19 -7.78 -22.92 41.94
N SER A 20 -8.17 -22.64 40.70
CA SER A 20 -8.65 -23.66 39.75
C SER A 20 -7.60 -24.12 38.73
N THR A 21 -6.51 -23.39 38.53
CA THR A 21 -5.46 -23.76 37.55
C THR A 21 -4.26 -24.37 38.24
N ASN A 22 -3.95 -25.61 37.87
CA ASN A 22 -2.74 -26.31 38.31
C ASN A 22 -1.49 -25.47 37.93
N PRO A 23 -0.48 -25.29 38.81
CA PRO A 23 0.67 -24.42 38.53
C PRO A 23 1.40 -24.75 37.22
N GLY A 24 1.39 -26.02 36.81
CA GLY A 24 1.96 -26.46 35.53
C GLY A 24 1.21 -25.93 34.30
N THR A 25 -0.11 -25.72 34.39
CA THR A 25 -0.92 -25.17 33.30
C THR A 25 -0.74 -23.66 33.19
N ALA A 26 -0.72 -22.95 34.33
CA ALA A 26 -0.46 -21.50 34.36
C ALA A 26 0.93 -21.16 33.81
N ALA A 27 1.96 -21.93 34.19
CA ALA A 27 3.31 -21.77 33.65
C ALA A 27 3.37 -22.01 32.13
N ASN A 28 2.68 -23.04 31.63
CA ASN A 28 2.60 -23.29 30.19
C ASN A 28 1.85 -22.18 29.45
N THR A 29 0.76 -21.62 30.01
CA THR A 29 0.04 -20.51 29.39
C THR A 29 0.89 -19.24 29.32
N VAL A 30 1.65 -18.93 30.37
CA VAL A 30 2.58 -17.78 30.36
C VAL A 30 3.70 -18.00 29.37
N ALA A 31 4.29 -19.20 29.32
CA ALA A 31 5.32 -19.53 28.34
C ALA A 31 4.79 -19.44 26.90
N LEU A 32 3.59 -19.94 26.64
CA LEU A 32 2.91 -19.80 25.35
C LEU A 32 2.66 -18.34 25.02
N ALA A 33 2.19 -17.53 25.98
CA ALA A 33 1.98 -16.09 25.77
C ALA A 33 3.29 -15.35 25.45
N VAL A 34 4.41 -15.70 26.11
CA VAL A 34 5.73 -15.13 25.83
C VAL A 34 6.22 -15.56 24.43
N VAL A 35 6.13 -16.84 24.09
CA VAL A 35 6.50 -17.34 22.75
C VAL A 35 5.64 -16.70 21.67
N LEU A 36 4.32 -16.61 21.89
CA LEU A 36 3.37 -15.96 21.00
C LEU A 36 3.72 -14.46 20.85
N TRP A 37 4.07 -13.79 21.95
CA TRP A 37 4.52 -12.39 21.94
C TRP A 37 5.82 -12.17 21.15
N TYR A 38 6.76 -13.13 21.15
CA TYR A 38 8.00 -13.04 20.38
C TYR A 38 7.83 -13.45 18.91
N VAL A 39 6.92 -14.39 18.59
CA VAL A 39 6.77 -14.93 17.24
C VAL A 39 5.76 -14.14 16.38
N LEU A 40 4.69 -13.59 16.95
CA LEU A 40 3.72 -12.79 16.19
C LEU A 40 4.29 -11.52 15.56
N PRO A 41 5.17 -10.75 16.21
CA PRO A 41 5.76 -9.57 15.60
C PRO A 41 6.50 -9.88 14.29
N ASP A 42 7.09 -11.07 14.17
CA ASP A 42 7.81 -11.51 12.97
C ASP A 42 6.84 -11.97 11.87
N MET A 43 5.78 -12.71 12.22
CA MET A 43 4.76 -13.14 11.23
C MET A 43 3.88 -11.98 10.72
N PHE A 44 3.60 -10.99 11.57
CA PHE A 44 2.85 -9.78 11.20
C PHE A 44 3.74 -8.65 10.69
N SER A 45 5.05 -8.87 10.57
CA SER A 45 5.89 -8.09 9.66
C SER A 45 5.52 -8.50 8.23
N LEU A 46 4.30 -8.17 7.81
CA LEU A 46 3.89 -8.35 6.43
C LEU A 46 4.90 -7.61 5.54
N PRO A 47 5.11 -8.06 4.30
CA PRO A 47 6.08 -7.46 3.40
C PRO A 47 5.52 -6.15 2.83
N SER A 48 5.19 -5.18 3.68
CA SER A 48 4.82 -3.80 3.30
C SER A 48 5.90 -3.19 2.40
N ASN A 49 7.17 -3.51 2.66
CA ASN A 49 8.29 -3.06 1.84
C ASN A 49 8.22 -3.55 0.39
N SER A 50 7.76 -4.78 0.12
CA SER A 50 7.76 -5.32 -1.26
C SER A 50 6.64 -4.71 -2.11
N VAL A 51 5.47 -4.45 -1.50
CA VAL A 51 4.34 -3.81 -2.18
C VAL A 51 4.66 -2.34 -2.45
N MET A 52 5.25 -1.64 -1.47
CA MET A 52 5.63 -0.24 -1.61
C MET A 52 6.73 -0.05 -2.66
N THR A 53 7.80 -0.85 -2.62
CA THR A 53 8.89 -0.79 -3.62
C THR A 53 8.40 -1.13 -5.03
N ARG A 54 7.45 -2.08 -5.14
CA ARG A 54 6.80 -2.36 -6.42
C ARG A 54 5.97 -1.16 -6.90
N LEU A 55 5.20 -0.52 -6.01
CA LEU A 55 4.41 0.67 -6.33
C LEU A 55 5.31 1.82 -6.81
N GLU A 56 6.37 2.13 -6.06
CA GLU A 56 7.37 3.14 -6.42
C GLU A 56 8.00 2.86 -7.79
N LYS A 57 8.37 1.59 -8.05
CA LYS A 57 8.90 1.18 -9.36
C LYS A 57 7.89 1.37 -10.48
N THR A 58 6.63 0.99 -10.28
CA THR A 58 5.59 1.12 -11.31
C THR A 58 5.27 2.59 -11.59
N VAL A 59 5.18 3.45 -10.57
CA VAL A 59 4.98 4.89 -10.77
C VAL A 59 6.13 5.48 -11.58
N LYS A 60 7.37 5.15 -11.22
CA LYS A 60 8.56 5.60 -11.95
C LYS A 60 8.57 5.13 -13.39
N GLU A 61 8.17 3.88 -13.66
CA GLU A 61 8.03 3.34 -15.02
C GLU A 61 7.00 4.14 -15.84
N VAL A 62 5.84 4.47 -15.27
CA VAL A 62 4.82 5.26 -15.97
C VAL A 62 5.30 6.69 -16.25
N VAL A 63 6.00 7.31 -15.31
CA VAL A 63 6.61 8.63 -15.47
C VAL A 63 7.69 8.61 -16.56
N ASP A 64 8.50 7.55 -16.64
CA ASP A 64 9.51 7.38 -17.68
C ASP A 64 8.87 7.25 -19.07
N ILE A 65 7.82 6.42 -19.20
CA ILE A 65 7.04 6.29 -20.44
C ILE A 65 6.45 7.65 -20.85
N TYR A 66 5.87 8.39 -19.89
CA TYR A 66 5.33 9.72 -20.15
C TYR A 66 6.42 10.68 -20.65
N ASN A 67 7.57 10.74 -19.97
CA ASN A 67 8.67 11.64 -20.35
C ASN A 67 9.24 11.30 -21.72
N GLN A 68 9.29 10.02 -22.09
CA GLN A 68 9.77 9.57 -23.40
C GLN A 68 8.87 10.04 -24.55
N ASP A 69 7.55 9.95 -24.38
CA ASP A 69 6.57 10.33 -25.41
C ASP A 69 5.94 11.73 -25.15
N LYS A 70 6.44 12.50 -24.17
CA LYS A 70 5.88 13.80 -23.74
C LYS A 70 5.74 14.80 -24.87
N SER A 71 6.71 14.85 -25.78
CA SER A 71 6.69 15.76 -26.93
C SER A 71 5.58 15.46 -27.94
N MET A 72 5.06 14.22 -27.94
CA MET A 72 3.96 13.79 -28.80
C MET A 72 2.60 13.92 -28.11
N LEU A 73 2.60 14.00 -26.78
CA LEU A 73 1.40 14.13 -25.96
C LEU A 73 1.10 15.62 -25.73
N ALA A 74 0.05 16.13 -26.37
CA ALA A 74 -0.40 17.52 -26.19
C ALA A 74 -1.08 17.76 -24.82
N ASP A 75 -1.38 16.71 -24.08
CA ASP A 75 -2.20 16.76 -22.87
C ASP A 75 -1.34 16.89 -21.61
N THR A 76 -1.44 18.05 -20.96
CA THR A 76 -0.74 18.36 -19.70
C THR A 76 -1.43 17.76 -18.48
N SER A 77 -2.62 17.16 -18.63
CA SER A 77 -3.36 16.54 -17.52
C SER A 77 -2.60 15.36 -16.91
N PHE A 78 -1.89 14.58 -17.74
CA PHE A 78 -1.07 13.45 -17.27
C PHE A 78 0.06 13.89 -16.34
N GLU A 79 0.68 15.05 -16.59
CA GLU A 79 1.74 15.59 -15.73
C GLU A 79 1.20 15.88 -14.33
N HIS A 80 0.00 16.45 -14.24
CA HIS A 80 -0.65 16.69 -12.95
C HIS A 80 -1.04 15.39 -12.23
N GLU A 81 -1.64 14.43 -12.95
CA GLU A 81 -2.02 13.13 -12.38
C GLU A 81 -0.79 12.34 -11.88
N LEU A 82 0.30 12.32 -12.64
CA LEU A 82 1.54 11.64 -12.26
C LEU A 82 2.23 12.31 -11.08
N ASN A 83 2.33 13.63 -11.06
CA ASN A 83 2.90 14.37 -9.92
C ASN A 83 2.11 14.13 -8.63
N LYS A 84 0.77 14.08 -8.72
CA LYS A 84 -0.09 13.75 -7.59
C LYS A 84 0.16 12.33 -7.08
N LEU A 85 0.40 11.39 -7.99
CA LEU A 85 0.65 10.00 -7.68
C LEU A 85 2.04 9.79 -7.04
N GLU A 86 3.06 10.46 -7.57
CA GLU A 86 4.41 10.49 -6.96
C GLU A 86 4.37 11.08 -5.55
N LEU A 87 3.68 12.21 -5.35
CA LEU A 87 3.51 12.82 -4.04
C LEU A 87 2.82 11.85 -3.07
N ALA A 88 1.74 11.21 -3.50
CA ALA A 88 0.99 10.27 -2.67
C ALA A 88 1.83 9.04 -2.26
N VAL A 89 2.69 8.55 -3.15
CA VAL A 89 3.61 7.44 -2.87
C VAL A 89 4.70 7.87 -1.88
N LEU A 90 5.22 9.10 -2.02
CA LEU A 90 6.19 9.68 -1.08
C LEU A 90 5.58 9.86 0.31
N GLU A 91 4.36 10.42 0.41
CA GLU A 91 3.64 10.55 1.68
C GLU A 91 3.38 9.18 2.33
N LEU A 92 3.04 8.18 1.53
CA LEU A 92 2.83 6.83 2.02
C LEU A 92 4.13 6.23 2.55
N LYS A 93 5.25 6.42 1.85
CA LYS A 93 6.59 6.00 2.30
C LYS A 93 7.02 6.72 3.58
N GLU A 94 6.73 8.01 3.69
CA GLU A 94 6.99 8.80 4.89
C GLU A 94 6.21 8.24 6.09
N LYS A 95 4.90 8.00 5.93
CA LYS A 95 4.06 7.38 6.98
C LYS A 95 4.56 6.00 7.39
N GLN A 96 5.11 5.22 6.45
CA GLN A 96 5.70 3.93 6.75
C GLN A 96 6.94 4.06 7.65
N ILE A 97 7.84 5.01 7.34
CA ILE A 97 9.07 5.25 8.10
C ILE A 97 8.73 5.83 9.48
N GLN A 98 7.82 6.81 9.54
CA GLN A 98 7.31 7.36 10.79
C GLN A 98 6.67 6.28 11.64
N GLY A 99 5.84 5.43 11.03
CA GLY A 99 5.24 4.26 11.65
C GLY A 99 6.30 3.34 12.24
N ALA A 100 7.33 2.96 11.49
CA ALA A 100 8.38 2.07 11.98
C ALA A 100 9.17 2.61 13.20
N ASN A 101 9.22 3.93 13.39
CA ASN A 101 10.01 4.58 14.44
C ASN A 101 9.25 4.78 15.78
N VAL A 102 7.94 4.56 15.81
CA VAL A 102 7.15 4.62 17.05
C VAL A 102 7.34 3.30 17.80
N ALA A 103 7.75 3.33 19.06
CA ALA A 103 7.82 2.13 19.90
C ALA A 103 6.39 1.57 20.13
N TRP A 104 5.95 0.63 19.29
CA TRP A 104 4.59 0.07 19.29
C TRP A 104 4.37 -0.83 20.50
N LYS A 105 3.81 -0.28 21.58
CA LYS A 105 3.46 -1.03 22.80
C LYS A 105 2.27 -1.98 22.64
N ASN A 106 1.55 -1.96 21.51
CA ASN A 106 0.35 -2.77 21.31
C ASN A 106 0.25 -3.39 19.91
N LEU A 107 0.21 -4.72 19.83
CA LEU A 107 0.08 -5.51 18.58
C LEU A 107 -1.15 -5.12 17.75
N LEU A 108 -2.27 -4.80 18.40
CA LEU A 108 -3.51 -4.41 17.70
C LEU A 108 -3.33 -3.12 16.90
N SER A 109 -2.63 -2.14 17.48
CA SER A 109 -2.34 -0.89 16.77
C SER A 109 -1.42 -1.12 15.58
N ARG A 110 -0.46 -2.04 15.68
CA ARG A 110 0.44 -2.42 14.58
C ARG A 110 -0.33 -3.07 13.42
N VAL A 111 -1.18 -4.06 13.71
CA VAL A 111 -2.01 -4.73 12.69
C VAL A 111 -2.95 -3.74 12.00
N SER A 112 -3.53 -2.80 12.76
CA SER A 112 -4.41 -1.78 12.18
C SER A 112 -3.67 -0.83 11.23
N HIS A 113 -2.44 -0.44 11.58
CA HIS A 113 -1.60 0.43 10.76
C HIS A 113 -1.14 -0.29 9.49
N GLU A 114 -0.68 -1.54 9.62
CA GLU A 114 -0.30 -2.39 8.50
C GLU A 114 -1.46 -2.57 7.50
N LYS A 115 -2.67 -2.82 8.01
CA LYS A 115 -3.89 -2.93 7.20
C LYS A 115 -4.19 -1.63 6.45
N TYR A 116 -4.09 -0.48 7.13
CA TYR A 116 -4.28 0.82 6.51
C TYR A 116 -3.25 1.06 5.38
N MET A 117 -1.98 0.77 5.65
CA MET A 117 -0.90 0.91 4.67
C MET A 117 -1.12 0.02 3.45
N TRP A 118 -1.51 -1.24 3.66
CA TRP A 118 -1.79 -2.18 2.58
C TRP A 118 -2.97 -1.74 1.71
N MET A 119 -4.08 -1.33 2.34
CA MET A 119 -5.26 -0.84 1.62
C MET A 119 -4.94 0.40 0.79
N THR A 120 -4.18 1.33 1.37
CA THR A 120 -3.83 2.59 0.70
C THR A 120 -2.87 2.33 -0.46
N ALA A 121 -1.85 1.49 -0.28
CA ALA A 121 -0.95 1.08 -1.36
C ALA A 121 -1.70 0.38 -2.50
N ARG A 122 -2.71 -0.43 -2.17
CA ARG A 122 -3.53 -1.13 -3.15
C ARG A 122 -4.39 -0.16 -3.97
N MET A 123 -4.97 0.86 -3.33
CA MET A 123 -5.71 1.91 -4.04
C MET A 123 -4.80 2.67 -5.01
N TYR A 124 -3.64 3.15 -4.56
CA TYR A 124 -2.72 3.86 -5.45
C TYR A 124 -2.25 3.00 -6.61
N ARG A 125 -2.07 1.69 -6.41
CA ARG A 125 -1.74 0.79 -7.50
C ARG A 125 -2.82 0.75 -8.59
N GLN A 126 -4.09 0.76 -8.20
CA GLN A 126 -5.20 0.82 -9.17
C GLN A 126 -5.20 2.15 -9.93
N ASP A 127 -4.93 3.26 -9.24
CA ASP A 127 -4.80 4.57 -9.88
C ASP A 127 -3.63 4.59 -10.88
N VAL A 128 -2.46 4.04 -10.51
CA VAL A 128 -1.31 3.90 -11.42
C VAL A 128 -1.67 3.09 -12.66
N GLU A 129 -2.32 1.93 -12.50
CA GLU A 129 -2.71 1.07 -13.63
C GLU A 129 -3.76 1.78 -14.54
N ALA A 130 -4.66 2.57 -13.96
CA ALA A 130 -5.63 3.38 -14.70
C ALA A 130 -4.98 4.55 -15.45
N VAL A 131 -3.97 5.20 -14.87
CA VAL A 131 -3.20 6.25 -15.55
C VAL A 131 -2.34 5.64 -16.66
N LYS A 132 -1.66 4.52 -16.39
CA LYS A 132 -0.83 3.80 -17.36
C LYS A 132 -1.62 3.41 -18.61
N SER A 133 -2.78 2.79 -18.45
CA SER A 133 -3.63 2.38 -19.58
C SER A 133 -4.13 3.56 -20.41
N ARG A 134 -4.51 4.67 -19.76
CA ARG A 134 -4.89 5.92 -20.45
C ARG A 134 -3.70 6.53 -21.21
N LEU A 135 -2.52 6.54 -20.60
CA LEU A 135 -1.29 7.03 -21.22
C LEU A 135 -0.91 6.19 -22.46
N GLU A 136 -0.91 4.86 -22.34
CA GLU A 136 -0.61 3.95 -23.45
C GLU A 136 -1.60 4.13 -24.62
N LEU A 137 -2.89 4.31 -24.32
CA LEU A 137 -3.90 4.62 -25.34
C LEU A 137 -3.65 5.97 -26.02
N ALA A 138 -3.28 7.00 -25.25
CA ALA A 138 -2.95 8.31 -25.79
C ALA A 138 -1.72 8.24 -26.72
N ILE A 139 -0.68 7.50 -26.32
CA ILE A 139 0.52 7.27 -27.14
C ILE A 139 0.16 6.53 -28.43
N ILE A 140 -0.63 5.46 -28.35
CA ILE A 140 -1.08 4.71 -29.55
C ILE A 140 -1.87 5.62 -30.49
N SER A 141 -2.80 6.42 -29.98
CA SER A 141 -3.59 7.37 -30.79
C SER A 141 -2.70 8.42 -31.44
N ALA A 142 -1.73 8.97 -30.68
CA ALA A 142 -0.79 9.98 -31.18
C ALA A 142 0.11 9.41 -32.29
N LYS A 143 0.52 8.14 -32.19
CA LYS A 143 1.31 7.44 -33.22
C LYS A 143 0.47 7.01 -34.42
N LYS A 144 -0.81 6.71 -34.23
CA LYS A 144 -1.74 6.27 -35.29
C LYS A 144 -1.96 7.34 -36.35
N GLY A 145 -2.13 8.61 -35.97
CA GLY A 145 -2.37 9.71 -36.92
C GLY A 145 -1.28 9.87 -37.98
N PRO A 146 0.01 10.03 -37.59
CA PRO A 146 1.14 10.12 -38.51
C PRO A 146 1.29 8.88 -39.41
N LEU A 147 1.10 7.68 -38.86
CA LEU A 147 1.18 6.42 -39.63
C LEU A 147 0.07 6.32 -40.67
N GLN A 148 -1.16 6.72 -40.31
CA GLN A 148 -2.29 6.72 -41.23
C GLN A 148 -2.13 7.79 -42.32
N ALA A 149 -1.57 8.96 -41.99
CA ALA A 149 -1.22 9.99 -42.97
C ALA A 149 -0.12 9.52 -43.93
N ALA A 150 0.92 8.84 -43.44
CA ALA A 150 1.99 8.29 -44.26
C ALA A 150 1.50 7.21 -45.25
N LEU A 151 0.57 6.34 -44.79
CA LEU A 151 -0.05 5.33 -45.65
C LEU A 151 -0.97 5.94 -46.71
N GLY A 152 -1.82 6.91 -46.34
CA GLY A 152 -2.72 7.59 -47.30
C GLY A 152 -1.98 8.45 -48.34
N VAL A 153 -0.79 8.95 -48.02
CA VAL A 153 0.09 9.66 -48.98
C VAL A 153 0.72 8.68 -49.99
N ARG A 154 0.92 7.41 -49.62
CA ARG A 154 1.49 6.39 -50.50
C ARG A 154 0.49 5.92 -51.56
N ASP A 155 -0.76 5.63 -51.17
CA ASP A 155 -1.84 5.23 -52.11
C ASP A 155 -2.08 6.29 -53.20
N ARG A 156 -2.15 7.58 -52.81
CA ARG A 156 -2.35 8.67 -53.79
C ARG A 156 -1.20 8.84 -54.79
N ARG A 157 0.01 8.36 -54.46
CA ARG A 157 1.17 8.48 -55.34
C ARG A 157 1.25 7.33 -56.35
N GLU A 158 0.61 6.21 -56.06
CA GLU A 158 0.53 5.03 -56.94
C GLU A 158 -0.65 5.16 -57.93
N ASP A 159 -1.74 5.85 -57.58
CA ASP A 159 -2.89 6.11 -58.48
C ASP A 159 -2.67 7.23 -59.53
N HIS A 160 -1.56 7.96 -59.45
CA HIS A 160 -1.24 9.09 -60.34
C HIS A 160 0.00 8.85 -61.24
N ALA A 161 0.51 7.62 -61.27
CA ALA A 161 1.60 7.18 -62.16
C ALA A 161 1.06 6.24 -63.23
#